data_AF-A0A1L9SSW1-F1
#
_entry.id   AF-A0A1L9SSW1-F1
#
_cell.length_a   1.000
_cell.length_b   1.000
_cell.length_c   1.000
_cell.angle_alpha   90.00
_cell.angle_beta   90.00
_cell.angle_gamma   90.00
#
_symmetry.space_group_name_H-M   'P 1'
#
loop_
_entity.id
_entity.type
_entity.pdbx_description
1 polymer ?
#
loop_
_entity_poly.entity_id
_entity_poly.type
_entity_poly.pdbx_seq_one_letter_code
_entity_poly.pdbx_strand_id
1 'polypeptide(L)'
;MTMKSLLHSLVKALKSPGARREIHAAAQTATTAHTEPLGYTISQKERRLDRWLDWTVSVAGSPLVFTLICGLLLVWALLGIRFHADATWQVLISDVQAIVSYIFDSFLMRQQLNGYEQRVRIAVELQSRAATHKRILESLAVRGDEKEKSQDIQNVCISTDASFDDELPAETFFGALSTLLAKVLGHAVSLALYWLGILVWLVFGHHCSWSNAWQLYINSATSALMLFVFSFLANIHERHAEYEARALDAIYRLDSTLECTLRTYDNNHSSDKEKHNQILPNPVMTSHPPKVNILQRAINYYAEVVGTLTGILLLVVMIVVWIIIGPAMSFDSNWWLIIGTYAGLVGMHDGFVLRNVQEVMHRHEESEYSLVKAQDQHLLQLVERSRTALTTSSIVTSTTTGSNAGNRPGSPAISLDVICAHEITVLAGLFLIIGLLVGAGVMHWNLTGQLLCNVPPSIIETFFMILLISAHSHADEKRRADLRTIYRTRLHLLGQSD
;
A
#
# COMPACT_ATOMS: atom_id res chain seq x y z
N MET A 1 -23.26 -2.40 -27.39
CA MET A 1 -21.86 -2.87 -27.33
C MET A 1 -21.79 -4.23 -28.04
N THR A 2 -21.07 -4.34 -29.15
CA THR A 2 -21.16 -5.52 -30.05
C THR A 2 -20.31 -6.69 -29.55
N MET A 3 -20.77 -7.94 -29.75
CA MET A 3 -20.10 -9.17 -29.32
C MET A 3 -18.65 -9.29 -29.82
N LYS A 4 -18.34 -8.69 -30.99
CA LYS A 4 -16.97 -8.58 -31.53
C LYS A 4 -16.05 -7.67 -30.70
N SER A 5 -16.57 -6.58 -30.12
CA SER A 5 -15.82 -5.68 -29.24
C SER A 5 -15.47 -6.37 -27.90
N LEU A 6 -16.39 -7.17 -27.37
CA LEU A 6 -16.15 -8.00 -26.18
C LEU A 6 -15.14 -9.12 -26.45
N LEU A 7 -15.26 -9.84 -27.56
CA LEU A 7 -14.30 -10.88 -27.96
C LEU A 7 -12.91 -10.30 -28.24
N HIS A 8 -12.82 -9.13 -28.88
CA HIS A 8 -11.52 -8.49 -29.12
C HIS A 8 -10.88 -8.00 -27.82
N SER A 9 -11.68 -7.48 -26.87
CA SER A 9 -11.20 -7.09 -25.54
C SER A 9 -10.79 -8.29 -24.69
N LEU A 10 -11.53 -9.41 -24.75
CA LEU A 10 -11.18 -10.68 -24.11
C LEU A 10 -9.90 -11.26 -24.69
N VAL A 11 -9.76 -11.31 -26.01
CA VAL A 11 -8.54 -11.80 -26.69
C VAL A 11 -7.34 -10.89 -26.41
N LYS A 12 -7.53 -9.57 -26.32
CA LYS A 12 -6.46 -8.63 -25.92
C LYS A 12 -6.07 -8.80 -24.45
N ALA A 13 -7.03 -9.03 -23.56
CA ALA A 13 -6.78 -9.35 -22.15
C ALA A 13 -6.07 -10.71 -21.97
N LEU A 14 -6.42 -11.71 -22.77
CA LEU A 14 -5.76 -13.02 -22.82
C LEU A 14 -4.37 -12.97 -23.47
N LYS A 15 -4.09 -11.99 -24.34
CA LYS A 15 -2.78 -11.83 -25.00
C LYS A 15 -1.70 -11.20 -24.11
N SER A 16 -2.06 -10.63 -22.96
CA SER A 16 -1.08 -10.07 -22.01
C SER A 16 -1.53 -10.19 -20.55
N PRO A 17 -1.68 -11.42 -20.01
CA PRO A 17 -1.99 -11.62 -18.60
C PRO A 17 -0.92 -10.93 -17.72
N GLY A 18 -1.35 -10.19 -16.69
CA GLY A 18 -0.47 -9.45 -15.77
C GLY A 18 0.12 -8.15 -16.32
N ALA A 19 -0.31 -7.69 -17.50
CA ALA A 19 0.05 -6.37 -18.02
C ALA A 19 -0.85 -5.30 -17.40
N ARG A 20 -0.25 -4.43 -16.58
CA ARG A 20 -0.94 -3.27 -16.01
C ARG A 20 -1.34 -2.29 -17.11
N ARG A 21 -2.49 -1.64 -16.92
CA ARG A 21 -3.01 -0.63 -17.85
C ARG A 21 -2.43 0.74 -17.54
N GLU A 22 -2.39 1.59 -18.56
CA GLU A 22 -2.12 3.02 -18.38
C GLU A 22 -3.24 3.64 -17.55
N ILE A 23 -2.86 4.52 -16.64
CA ILE A 23 -3.80 5.27 -15.81
C ILE A 23 -3.89 6.68 -16.39
N HIS A 24 -5.06 7.01 -16.92
CA HIS A 24 -5.39 8.34 -17.40
C HIS A 24 -6.26 9.02 -16.35
N ALA A 25 -5.83 10.17 -15.86
CA ALA A 25 -6.61 10.97 -14.93
C ALA A 25 -6.43 12.46 -15.19
N ALA A 26 -7.50 13.21 -14.95
CA ALA A 26 -7.50 14.66 -14.94
C ALA A 26 -8.21 15.10 -13.67
N ALA A 27 -7.64 16.07 -12.97
CA ALA A 27 -8.30 16.60 -11.80
C ALA A 27 -9.53 17.43 -12.19
N GLN A 28 -10.55 17.44 -11.34
CA GLN A 28 -11.74 18.26 -11.58
C GLN A 28 -11.36 19.74 -11.64
N THR A 29 -11.84 20.42 -12.69
CA THR A 29 -11.58 21.84 -12.96
C THR A 29 -12.29 22.72 -11.93
N ALA A 30 -11.54 23.44 -11.12
CA ALA A 30 -12.12 24.46 -10.24
C ALA A 30 -12.55 25.67 -11.08
N THR A 31 -13.83 26.03 -11.01
CA THR A 31 -14.40 27.23 -11.64
C THR A 31 -15.19 28.04 -10.61
N THR A 32 -15.39 29.34 -10.89
CA THR A 32 -16.12 30.28 -10.02
C THR A 32 -17.58 29.92 -9.76
N ALA A 33 -18.11 28.89 -10.44
CA ALA A 33 -19.44 28.34 -10.19
C ALA A 33 -19.51 27.44 -8.94
N HIS A 34 -18.38 26.95 -8.44
CA HIS A 34 -18.34 26.14 -7.23
C HIS A 34 -18.33 27.02 -5.98
N THR A 35 -19.36 26.90 -5.15
CA THR A 35 -19.51 27.65 -3.89
C THR A 35 -18.62 27.10 -2.77
N GLU A 36 -18.14 25.87 -2.89
CA GLU A 36 -17.22 25.21 -1.96
C GLU A 36 -16.00 24.63 -2.71
N PRO A 37 -14.80 24.63 -2.10
CA PRO A 37 -13.60 24.06 -2.71
C PRO A 37 -13.76 22.55 -2.96
N LEU A 38 -13.30 22.10 -4.14
CA LEU A 38 -13.42 20.69 -4.54
C LEU A 38 -12.48 19.82 -3.69
N GLY A 39 -13.07 19.06 -2.77
CA GLY A 39 -12.36 18.09 -1.93
C GLY A 39 -11.98 16.80 -2.63
N TYR A 40 -11.31 15.93 -1.89
CA TYR A 40 -10.90 14.61 -2.37
C TYR A 40 -12.09 13.66 -2.39
N THR A 41 -12.37 13.08 -3.57
CA THR A 41 -13.43 12.08 -3.72
C THR A 41 -12.86 10.75 -4.19
N ILE A 42 -13.13 9.68 -3.44
CA ILE A 42 -12.75 8.32 -3.86
C ILE A 42 -13.61 7.91 -5.06
N SER A 43 -12.96 7.55 -6.17
CA SER A 43 -13.64 7.03 -7.35
C SER A 43 -14.36 5.73 -7.01
N GLN A 44 -15.69 5.72 -7.12
CA GLN A 44 -16.46 4.50 -6.86
C GLN A 44 -16.29 3.48 -7.99
N LYS A 45 -16.09 2.21 -7.63
CA LYS A 45 -16.10 1.11 -8.59
C LYS A 45 -17.52 0.87 -9.12
N GLU A 46 -17.65 0.63 -10.44
CA GLU A 46 -18.95 0.43 -11.09
C GLU A 46 -19.68 -0.82 -10.58
N ARG A 47 -18.94 -1.88 -10.25
CA ARG A 47 -19.50 -3.19 -9.88
C ARG A 47 -19.87 -3.24 -8.41
N ARG A 48 -21.13 -3.57 -8.12
CA ARG A 48 -21.63 -3.71 -6.73
C ARG A 48 -20.88 -4.76 -5.91
N LEU A 49 -20.53 -5.89 -6.54
CA LEU A 49 -19.78 -6.96 -5.89
C LEU A 49 -18.39 -6.49 -5.45
N ASP A 50 -17.70 -5.72 -6.30
CA ASP A 50 -16.39 -5.17 -5.94
C ASP A 50 -16.49 -4.19 -4.76
N ARG A 51 -17.55 -3.37 -4.70
CA ARG A 51 -17.81 -2.48 -3.56
C ARG A 51 -18.11 -3.24 -2.27
N TRP A 52 -18.94 -4.29 -2.34
CA TRP A 52 -19.23 -5.12 -1.17
C TRP A 52 -17.97 -5.81 -0.66
N LEU A 53 -17.12 -6.27 -1.57
CA LEU A 53 -15.86 -6.92 -1.24
C LEU A 53 -14.87 -5.94 -0.62
N ASP A 54 -14.73 -4.74 -1.18
CA ASP A 54 -13.90 -3.69 -0.61
C ASP A 54 -14.41 -3.28 0.80
N TRP A 55 -15.72 -3.27 1.00
CA TRP A 55 -16.31 -3.08 2.33
C TRP A 55 -15.94 -4.21 3.30
N THR A 56 -16.03 -5.48 2.88
CA THR A 56 -15.61 -6.62 3.71
C THR A 56 -14.13 -6.53 4.10
N VAL A 57 -13.27 -6.14 3.17
CA VAL A 57 -11.84 -5.94 3.42
C VAL A 57 -11.59 -4.79 4.41
N SER A 58 -12.30 -3.66 4.25
CA SER A 58 -12.23 -2.53 5.18
C SER A 58 -12.69 -2.94 6.59
N VAL A 59 -13.78 -3.72 6.70
CA VAL A 59 -14.24 -4.28 7.98
C VAL A 59 -13.19 -5.21 8.60
N ALA A 60 -12.55 -6.07 7.80
CA ALA A 60 -11.50 -6.95 8.28
C ALA A 60 -10.26 -6.19 8.81
N GLY A 61 -9.95 -5.03 8.22
CA GLY A 61 -8.92 -4.10 8.70
C GLY A 61 -9.37 -3.19 9.85
N SER A 62 -10.63 -3.28 10.32
CA SER A 62 -11.10 -2.36 11.35
C SER A 62 -10.43 -2.60 12.72
N PRO A 63 -10.26 -1.56 13.55
CA PRO A 63 -9.73 -1.70 14.92
C PRO A 63 -10.52 -2.69 15.78
N LEU A 64 -11.83 -2.80 15.54
CA LEU A 64 -12.71 -3.71 16.26
C LEU A 64 -12.38 -5.18 15.95
N VAL A 65 -12.22 -5.52 14.66
CA VAL A 65 -11.84 -6.89 14.26
C VAL A 65 -10.45 -7.23 14.77
N PHE A 66 -9.49 -6.31 14.69
CA PHE A 66 -8.16 -6.52 15.25
C PHE A 66 -8.19 -6.79 16.77
N THR A 67 -8.98 -6.03 17.52
CA THR A 67 -9.14 -6.22 18.97
C THR A 67 -9.81 -7.55 19.30
N LEU A 68 -10.80 -7.97 18.49
CA LEU A 68 -11.45 -9.27 18.61
C LEU A 68 -10.45 -10.41 18.37
N ILE A 69 -9.63 -10.32 17.33
CA ILE A 69 -8.60 -11.34 17.04
C ILE A 69 -7.58 -11.41 18.17
N CYS A 70 -7.11 -10.28 18.70
CA CYS A 70 -6.26 -10.26 19.89
C CYS A 70 -6.94 -10.96 21.09
N GLY A 71 -8.22 -10.71 21.31
CA GLY A 71 -9.01 -11.37 22.34
C GLY A 71 -9.11 -12.88 22.14
N LEU A 72 -9.35 -13.35 20.91
CA LEU A 72 -9.39 -14.78 20.58
C LEU A 72 -8.03 -15.45 20.76
N LEU A 73 -6.94 -14.79 20.38
CA LEU A 73 -5.58 -15.27 20.60
C LEU A 73 -5.24 -15.35 22.10
N LEU A 74 -5.70 -14.39 22.90
CA LEU A 74 -5.52 -14.45 24.35
C LEU A 74 -6.31 -15.61 24.98
N VAL A 75 -7.58 -15.79 24.57
CA VAL A 75 -8.40 -16.92 25.00
C VAL A 75 -7.73 -18.25 24.63
N TRP A 76 -7.19 -18.36 23.42
CA TRP A 76 -6.41 -19.50 23.00
C TRP A 76 -5.20 -19.74 23.91
N ALA A 77 -4.38 -18.73 24.16
CA ALA A 77 -3.18 -18.87 24.99
C ALA A 77 -3.53 -19.35 26.41
N LEU A 78 -4.61 -18.84 26.99
CA LEU A 78 -5.09 -19.24 28.31
C LEU A 78 -5.66 -20.66 28.33
N LEU A 79 -6.45 -21.05 27.32
CA LEU A 79 -6.96 -22.41 27.19
C LEU A 79 -5.84 -23.43 26.90
N GLY A 80 -4.82 -23.00 26.15
CA GLY A 80 -3.63 -23.80 25.84
C GLY A 80 -2.91 -24.29 27.09
N ILE A 81 -2.93 -23.55 28.20
CA ILE A 81 -2.34 -23.98 29.49
C ILE A 81 -3.04 -25.26 30.00
N ARG A 82 -4.37 -25.37 29.83
CA ARG A 82 -5.14 -26.53 30.32
C ARG A 82 -5.08 -27.71 29.36
N PHE A 83 -5.02 -27.44 28.06
CA PHE A 83 -5.11 -28.43 26.98
C PHE A 83 -3.77 -28.70 26.28
N HIS A 84 -2.64 -28.29 26.88
CA HIS A 84 -1.32 -28.41 26.26
C HIS A 84 -0.96 -29.85 25.84
N ALA A 85 -1.47 -30.87 26.53
CA ALA A 85 -1.17 -32.28 26.26
C ALA A 85 -2.04 -32.88 25.15
N ASP A 86 -3.09 -32.17 24.70
CA ASP A 86 -4.01 -32.64 23.68
C ASP A 86 -3.48 -32.26 22.28
N ALA A 87 -3.04 -33.27 21.52
CA ALA A 87 -2.55 -33.07 20.17
C ALA A 87 -3.65 -32.61 19.20
N THR A 88 -4.90 -33.06 19.41
CA THR A 88 -6.04 -32.63 18.60
C THR A 88 -6.34 -31.15 18.81
N TRP A 89 -6.21 -30.65 20.05
CA TRP A 89 -6.33 -29.22 20.34
C TRP A 89 -5.28 -28.39 19.59
N GLN A 90 -4.02 -28.81 19.60
CA GLN A 90 -2.93 -28.09 18.93
C GLN A 90 -3.12 -28.04 17.40
N VAL A 91 -3.47 -29.18 16.79
CA VAL A 91 -3.71 -29.29 15.35
C VAL A 91 -4.91 -28.42 14.94
N LEU A 92 -6.05 -28.58 15.62
CA LEU A 92 -7.29 -27.87 15.32
C LEU A 92 -7.09 -26.36 15.29
N ILE A 93 -6.49 -25.80 16.34
CA ILE A 93 -6.35 -24.34 16.43
C ILE A 93 -5.33 -23.82 15.43
N SER A 94 -4.21 -24.52 15.25
CA SER A 94 -3.19 -24.13 14.28
C SER A 94 -3.76 -24.06 12.86
N ASP A 95 -4.58 -25.04 12.47
CA ASP A 95 -5.14 -25.10 11.12
C ASP A 95 -6.29 -24.09 10.95
N VAL A 96 -7.10 -23.83 11.98
CA VAL A 96 -8.06 -22.71 11.96
C VAL A 96 -7.34 -21.38 11.75
N GLN A 97 -6.21 -21.16 12.42
CA GLN A 97 -5.38 -19.95 12.23
C GLN A 97 -4.83 -19.87 10.81
N ALA A 98 -4.32 -20.97 10.25
CA ALA A 98 -3.83 -21.02 8.88
C ALA A 98 -4.93 -20.68 7.84
N ILE A 99 -6.16 -21.20 8.03
CA ILE A 99 -7.29 -20.86 7.16
C ILE A 99 -7.61 -19.36 7.24
N VAL A 100 -7.62 -18.79 8.46
CA VAL A 100 -7.92 -17.36 8.63
C VAL A 100 -6.80 -16.50 8.02
N SER A 101 -5.53 -16.86 8.22
CA SER A 101 -4.37 -16.21 7.58
C SER A 101 -4.49 -16.24 6.05
N TYR A 102 -4.88 -17.37 5.47
CA TYR A 102 -5.10 -17.48 4.03
C TYR A 102 -6.21 -16.56 3.50
N ILE A 103 -7.27 -16.32 4.29
CA ILE A 103 -8.27 -15.28 3.97
C ILE A 103 -7.62 -13.89 4.00
N PHE A 104 -6.78 -13.61 5.01
CA PHE A 104 -6.08 -12.34 5.14
C PHE A 104 -5.06 -12.11 4.01
N ASP A 105 -4.38 -13.13 3.49
CA ASP A 105 -3.52 -12.99 2.31
C ASP A 105 -4.27 -12.39 1.11
N SER A 106 -5.44 -12.94 0.83
CA SER A 106 -6.31 -12.45 -0.25
C SER A 106 -6.76 -11.01 0.01
N PHE A 107 -7.08 -10.67 1.26
CA PHE A 107 -7.50 -9.32 1.64
C PHE A 107 -6.35 -8.31 1.56
N LEU A 108 -5.17 -8.67 2.06
CA LEU A 108 -3.97 -7.83 1.99
C LEU A 108 -3.54 -7.58 0.55
N MET A 109 -3.52 -8.63 -0.28
CA MET A 109 -3.22 -8.49 -1.71
C MET A 109 -4.18 -7.50 -2.37
N ARG A 110 -5.47 -7.60 -2.05
CA ARG A 110 -6.47 -6.66 -2.55
C ARG A 110 -6.27 -5.24 -2.03
N GLN A 111 -6.00 -5.05 -0.74
CA GLN A 111 -5.69 -3.72 -0.18
C GLN A 111 -4.48 -3.10 -0.88
N GLN A 112 -3.42 -3.88 -1.12
CA GLN A 112 -2.22 -3.42 -1.82
C GLN A 112 -2.52 -3.01 -3.27
N LEU A 113 -3.22 -3.85 -4.05
CA LEU A 113 -3.60 -3.54 -5.44
C LEU A 113 -4.49 -2.30 -5.53
N ASN A 114 -5.55 -2.24 -4.72
CA ASN A 114 -6.47 -1.11 -4.71
C ASN A 114 -5.77 0.18 -4.29
N GLY A 115 -4.99 0.13 -3.20
CA GLY A 115 -4.26 1.28 -2.70
C GLY A 115 -3.24 1.78 -3.71
N TYR A 116 -2.53 0.89 -4.41
CA TYR A 116 -1.60 1.28 -5.47
C TYR A 116 -2.31 2.00 -6.63
N GLU A 117 -3.43 1.45 -7.14
CA GLU A 117 -4.16 2.08 -8.26
C GLU A 117 -4.67 3.47 -7.88
N GLN A 118 -5.22 3.60 -6.66
CA GLN A 118 -5.68 4.87 -6.12
C GLN A 118 -4.54 5.88 -5.99
N ARG A 119 -3.38 5.48 -5.45
CA ARG A 119 -2.23 6.37 -5.24
C ARG A 119 -1.59 6.86 -6.52
N VAL A 120 -1.44 5.99 -7.53
CA VAL A 120 -0.95 6.43 -8.84
C VAL A 120 -1.94 7.38 -9.50
N ARG A 121 -3.25 7.10 -9.41
CA ARG A 121 -4.28 8.02 -9.92
C ARG A 121 -4.19 9.39 -9.24
N ILE A 122 -4.07 9.43 -7.91
CA ILE A 122 -3.91 10.67 -7.16
C ILE A 122 -2.68 11.44 -7.64
N ALA A 123 -1.52 10.79 -7.77
CA ALA A 123 -0.31 11.44 -8.25
C ALA A 123 -0.52 12.06 -9.64
N VAL A 124 -1.21 11.36 -10.56
CA VAL A 124 -1.55 11.86 -11.89
C VAL A 124 -2.53 13.04 -11.84
N GLU A 125 -3.52 13.02 -10.95
CA GLU A 125 -4.44 14.14 -10.73
C GLU A 125 -3.72 15.38 -10.16
N LEU A 126 -2.82 15.19 -9.20
CA LEU A 126 -1.98 16.27 -8.68
C LEU A 126 -1.08 16.85 -9.78
N GLN A 127 -0.48 16.01 -10.63
CA GLN A 127 0.29 16.46 -11.80
C GLN A 127 -0.58 17.26 -12.79
N SER A 128 -1.82 16.82 -13.01
CA SER A 128 -2.80 17.50 -13.86
C SER A 128 -3.09 18.92 -13.36
N ARG A 129 -3.34 19.09 -12.05
CA ARG A 129 -3.55 20.43 -11.45
C ARG A 129 -2.30 21.29 -11.48
N ALA A 130 -1.15 20.73 -11.11
CA ALA A 130 0.11 21.46 -11.11
C ALA A 130 0.46 21.98 -12.52
N ALA A 131 0.17 21.22 -13.58
CA ALA A 131 0.33 21.66 -14.95
C ALA A 131 -0.60 22.83 -15.32
N THR A 132 -1.84 22.84 -14.83
CA THR A 132 -2.74 24.00 -14.99
C THR A 132 -2.21 25.23 -14.26
N HIS A 133 -1.79 25.08 -12.99
CA HIS A 133 -1.21 26.19 -12.24
C HIS A 133 0.00 26.77 -12.97
N LYS A 134 0.89 25.90 -13.48
CA LYS A 134 2.06 26.29 -14.26
C LYS A 134 1.66 27.08 -15.50
N ARG A 135 0.71 26.54 -16.28
CA ARG A 135 0.22 27.17 -17.52
C ARG A 135 -0.34 28.58 -17.27
N ILE A 136 -1.14 28.75 -16.21
CA ILE A 136 -1.72 30.05 -15.89
C ILE A 136 -0.63 31.03 -15.41
N LEU A 137 0.24 30.60 -14.50
CA LEU A 137 1.36 31.42 -14.01
C LEU A 137 2.32 31.83 -15.13
N GLU A 138 2.63 30.93 -16.06
CA GLU A 138 3.44 31.25 -17.24
C GLU A 138 2.75 32.26 -18.15
N SER A 139 1.42 32.15 -18.35
CA SER A 139 0.69 33.16 -19.12
C SER A 139 0.69 34.54 -18.46
N LEU A 140 0.61 34.60 -17.13
CA LEU A 140 0.76 35.85 -16.38
C LEU A 140 2.19 36.40 -16.48
N ALA A 141 3.21 35.55 -16.40
CA ALA A 141 4.61 35.95 -16.50
C ALA A 141 5.01 36.49 -17.90
N VAL A 142 4.24 36.20 -18.94
CA VAL A 142 4.49 36.71 -20.30
C VAL A 142 3.85 38.09 -20.51
N ARG A 143 2.83 38.45 -19.73
CA ARG A 143 2.05 39.69 -19.90
C ARG A 143 2.77 40.90 -19.28
N GLY A 144 2.82 42.02 -20.00
CA GLY A 144 3.30 43.30 -19.48
C GLY A 144 4.83 43.48 -19.40
N ASP A 145 5.25 44.59 -18.80
CA ASP A 145 6.66 44.94 -18.53
C ASP A 145 7.17 44.18 -17.27
N GLU A 146 8.49 44.05 -17.03
CA GLU A 146 9.03 43.24 -15.90
C GLU A 146 8.46 43.58 -14.51
N LYS A 147 8.06 44.85 -14.31
CA LYS A 147 7.42 45.31 -13.07
C LYS A 147 5.96 44.86 -12.95
N GLU A 148 5.22 44.84 -14.05
CA GLU A 148 3.81 44.43 -14.11
C GLU A 148 3.69 42.92 -13.89
N LYS A 149 4.60 42.14 -14.50
CA LYS A 149 4.74 40.68 -14.29
C LYS A 149 4.91 40.30 -12.82
N SER A 150 5.79 41.03 -12.16
CA SER A 150 6.16 40.78 -10.77
C SER A 150 5.03 41.17 -9.81
N GLN A 151 4.32 42.24 -10.14
CA GLN A 151 3.19 42.75 -9.37
C GLN A 151 1.94 41.87 -9.53
N ASP A 152 1.68 41.34 -10.73
CA ASP A 152 0.56 40.43 -10.99
C ASP A 152 0.67 39.11 -10.21
N ILE A 153 1.85 38.48 -10.27
CA ILE A 153 2.11 37.23 -9.55
C ILE A 153 2.07 37.45 -8.04
N GLN A 154 2.57 38.60 -7.56
CA GLN A 154 2.52 38.92 -6.14
C GLN A 154 1.09 39.25 -5.66
N ASN A 155 0.27 39.94 -6.47
CA ASN A 155 -1.11 40.24 -6.14
C ASN A 155 -1.95 38.97 -6.03
N VAL A 156 -1.74 37.97 -6.88
CA VAL A 156 -2.36 36.63 -6.75
C VAL A 156 -1.99 35.98 -5.42
N CYS A 157 -0.71 36.01 -5.04
CA CYS A 157 -0.24 35.43 -3.79
C CYS A 157 -0.73 36.20 -2.55
N ILE A 158 -0.88 37.52 -2.61
CA ILE A 158 -1.28 38.36 -1.46
C ILE A 158 -2.80 38.42 -1.28
N SER A 159 -3.59 38.35 -2.36
CA SER A 159 -5.06 38.46 -2.28
C SER A 159 -5.76 37.22 -1.68
N THR A 160 -4.99 36.22 -1.27
CA THR A 160 -5.51 34.97 -0.69
C THR A 160 -5.43 34.98 0.84
N ASP A 161 -6.16 35.90 1.48
CA ASP A 161 -6.32 35.98 2.95
C ASP A 161 -7.31 34.91 3.47
N ALA A 162 -7.46 33.79 2.76
CA ALA A 162 -8.32 32.68 3.13
C ALA A 162 -7.58 31.79 4.15
N SER A 163 -7.67 32.10 5.44
CA SER A 163 -7.12 31.27 6.52
C SER A 163 -7.51 29.80 6.31
N PHE A 164 -6.56 28.97 5.89
CA PHE A 164 -6.80 27.56 5.65
C PHE A 164 -6.64 26.82 6.98
N ASP A 165 -7.74 26.65 7.72
CA ASP A 165 -7.77 26.01 9.04
C ASP A 165 -7.66 24.47 8.99
N ASP A 166 -7.58 23.87 7.79
CA ASP A 166 -7.43 22.41 7.62
C ASP A 166 -5.98 21.99 7.91
N GLU A 167 -5.60 21.97 9.19
CA GLU A 167 -4.35 21.35 9.63
C GLU A 167 -4.39 19.84 9.37
N LEU A 168 -3.25 19.26 8.99
CA LEU A 168 -3.15 17.81 8.76
C LEU A 168 -3.61 17.04 10.01
N PRO A 169 -4.35 15.93 9.83
CA PRO A 169 -5.05 15.27 10.92
C PRO A 169 -4.10 14.81 12.04
N ALA A 170 -4.43 15.14 13.29
CA ALA A 170 -3.71 14.66 14.47
C ALA A 170 -3.90 13.14 14.69
N GLU A 171 -2.87 12.46 15.23
CA GLU A 171 -2.96 11.04 15.56
C GLU A 171 -3.80 10.81 16.83
N THR A 172 -4.68 9.80 16.81
CA THR A 172 -5.42 9.35 18.00
C THR A 172 -4.50 8.54 18.93
N PHE A 173 -4.88 8.32 20.20
CA PHE A 173 -4.11 7.49 21.14
C PHE A 173 -3.91 6.04 20.62
N PHE A 174 -4.98 5.41 20.14
CA PHE A 174 -4.89 4.11 19.47
C PHE A 174 -3.97 4.19 18.24
N GLY A 175 -4.03 5.32 17.53
CA GLY A 175 -3.10 5.69 16.48
C GLY A 175 -1.64 5.62 16.93
N ALA A 176 -1.30 6.35 17.99
CA ALA A 176 0.05 6.38 18.52
C ALA A 176 0.53 4.99 18.98
N LEU A 177 -0.33 4.20 19.64
CA LEU A 177 0.00 2.84 20.08
C LEU A 177 0.27 1.90 18.91
N SER A 178 -0.60 1.87 17.89
CA SER A 178 -0.38 1.02 16.71
C SER A 178 0.85 1.47 15.92
N THR A 179 1.15 2.76 15.86
CA THR A 179 2.39 3.27 15.24
C THR A 179 3.63 2.84 16.03
N LEU A 180 3.58 2.85 17.37
CA LEU A 180 4.64 2.32 18.22
C LEU A 180 4.84 0.81 17.97
N LEU A 181 3.75 0.03 17.96
CA LEU A 181 3.80 -1.41 17.70
C LEU A 181 4.36 -1.72 16.30
N ALA A 182 3.98 -0.94 15.28
CA ALA A 182 4.52 -1.08 13.93
C ALA A 182 6.04 -0.85 13.90
N LYS A 183 6.51 0.20 14.59
CA LYS A 183 7.94 0.51 14.72
C LYS A 183 8.69 -0.59 15.47
N VAL A 184 8.10 -1.16 16.52
CA VAL A 184 8.70 -2.26 17.28
C VAL A 184 8.76 -3.52 16.44
N LEU A 185 7.64 -3.98 15.87
CA LEU A 185 7.57 -5.23 15.10
C LEU A 185 8.39 -5.16 13.80
N GLY A 186 8.36 -4.02 13.11
CA GLY A 186 9.15 -3.78 11.90
C GLY A 186 10.64 -3.51 12.17
N HIS A 187 11.07 -3.44 13.43
CA HIS A 187 12.48 -3.16 13.73
C HIS A 187 13.38 -4.35 13.37
N ALA A 188 14.59 -4.06 12.88
CA ALA A 188 15.61 -5.07 12.55
C ALA A 188 15.90 -6.03 13.73
N VAL A 189 15.86 -5.51 14.96
CA VAL A 189 16.05 -6.30 16.19
C VAL A 189 14.92 -7.31 16.38
N SER A 190 13.66 -6.95 16.11
CA SER A 190 12.53 -7.87 16.22
C SER A 190 12.64 -9.00 15.21
N LEU A 191 13.10 -8.69 14.00
CA LEU A 191 13.40 -9.70 12.98
C LEU A 191 14.55 -10.64 13.39
N ALA A 192 15.59 -10.09 14.01
CA ALA A 192 16.71 -10.88 14.54
C ALA A 192 16.26 -11.77 15.71
N LEU A 193 15.42 -11.24 16.61
CA LEU A 193 14.84 -12.01 17.72
C LEU A 193 13.91 -13.12 17.23
N TYR A 194 13.13 -12.87 16.17
CA TYR A 194 12.31 -13.90 15.53
C TYR A 194 13.19 -15.07 15.06
N TRP A 195 14.21 -14.81 14.25
CA TRP A 195 15.11 -15.86 13.77
C TRP A 195 15.93 -16.50 14.89
N LEU A 196 16.36 -15.74 15.90
CA LEU A 196 17.00 -16.30 17.09
C LEU A 196 16.08 -17.28 17.81
N GLY A 197 14.79 -16.97 17.94
CA GLY A 197 13.78 -17.87 18.50
C GLY A 197 13.66 -19.17 17.69
N ILE A 198 13.60 -19.07 16.36
CA ILE A 198 13.57 -20.24 15.46
C ILE A 198 14.86 -21.08 15.60
N LEU A 199 16.04 -20.45 15.67
CA LEU A 199 17.31 -21.15 15.86
C LEU A 199 17.38 -21.86 17.21
N VAL A 200 16.92 -21.22 18.29
CA VAL A 200 16.82 -21.84 19.61
C VAL A 200 15.90 -23.06 19.54
N TRP A 201 14.70 -22.92 18.97
CA TRP A 201 13.77 -24.04 18.79
C TRP A 201 14.38 -25.20 18.00
N LEU A 202 15.13 -24.92 16.92
CA LEU A 202 15.85 -25.93 16.13
C LEU A 202 16.89 -26.69 16.96
N VAL A 203 17.68 -25.98 17.77
CA VAL A 203 18.69 -26.61 18.66
C VAL A 203 18.03 -27.53 19.68
N PHE A 204 16.89 -27.13 20.25
CA PHE A 204 16.11 -27.99 21.16
C PHE A 204 15.49 -29.21 20.49
N GLY A 205 15.41 -29.25 19.14
CA GLY A 205 14.91 -30.40 18.39
C GLY A 205 15.66 -31.69 18.70
N HIS A 206 16.99 -31.63 18.87
CA HIS A 206 17.80 -32.79 19.23
C HIS A 206 17.40 -33.37 20.60
N HIS A 207 17.23 -32.50 21.61
CA HIS A 207 16.80 -32.90 22.95
C HIS A 207 15.37 -33.47 22.98
N CYS A 208 14.51 -33.00 22.06
CA CYS A 208 13.14 -33.49 21.90
C CYS A 208 13.02 -34.65 20.89
N SER A 209 14.15 -35.24 20.47
CA SER A 209 14.22 -36.35 19.49
C SER A 209 13.46 -36.06 18.18
N TRP A 210 13.38 -34.80 17.78
CA TRP A 210 12.65 -34.36 16.59
C TRP A 210 11.18 -34.82 16.55
N SER A 211 10.56 -34.96 17.73
CA SER A 211 9.21 -35.51 17.87
C SER A 211 8.13 -34.65 17.20
N ASN A 212 6.99 -35.27 16.87
CA ASN A 212 5.83 -34.57 16.32
C ASN A 212 5.28 -33.51 17.29
N ALA A 213 5.37 -33.73 18.61
CA ALA A 213 4.97 -32.74 19.60
C ALA A 213 5.85 -31.47 19.53
N TRP A 214 7.17 -31.64 19.37
CA TRP A 214 8.09 -30.52 19.18
C TRP A 214 7.78 -29.70 17.93
N GLN A 215 7.33 -30.34 16.85
CA GLN A 215 6.88 -29.67 15.62
C GLN A 215 5.54 -28.95 15.81
N LEU A 216 4.57 -29.59 16.47
CA LEU A 216 3.24 -29.01 16.71
C LEU A 216 3.30 -27.75 17.59
N TYR A 217 4.19 -27.71 18.59
CA TYR A 217 4.36 -26.53 19.43
C TYR A 217 4.78 -25.31 18.63
N ILE A 218 5.76 -25.45 17.73
CA ILE A 218 6.17 -24.32 16.89
C ILE A 218 5.12 -24.00 15.84
N ASN A 219 4.42 -24.99 15.30
CA ASN A 219 3.36 -24.77 14.32
C ASN A 219 2.28 -23.87 14.91
N SER A 220 1.75 -24.27 16.08
CA SER A 220 0.70 -23.50 16.75
C SER A 220 1.18 -22.12 17.20
N ALA A 221 2.42 -22.00 17.71
CA ALA A 221 2.98 -20.70 18.10
C ALA A 221 3.18 -19.76 16.90
N THR A 222 3.69 -20.28 15.79
CA THR A 222 3.93 -19.48 14.57
C THR A 222 2.62 -19.11 13.87
N SER A 223 1.64 -20.03 13.78
CA SER A 223 0.31 -19.72 13.25
C SER A 223 -0.42 -18.67 14.10
N ALA A 224 -0.26 -18.68 15.42
CA ALA A 224 -0.81 -17.65 16.30
C ALA A 224 -0.16 -16.28 16.06
N LEU A 225 1.18 -16.25 15.96
CA LEU A 225 1.92 -15.02 15.63
C LEU A 225 1.55 -14.50 14.25
N MET A 226 1.45 -15.39 13.27
CA MET A 226 1.02 -15.09 11.90
C MET A 226 -0.34 -14.40 11.88
N LEU A 227 -1.36 -14.99 12.52
CA LEU A 227 -2.70 -14.40 12.59
C LEU A 227 -2.69 -13.01 13.25
N PHE A 228 -1.89 -12.84 14.30
CA PHE A 228 -1.67 -11.53 14.91
C PHE A 228 -1.06 -10.53 13.91
N VAL A 229 0.02 -10.91 13.23
CA VAL A 229 0.72 -10.05 12.27
C VAL A 229 -0.17 -9.69 11.07
N PHE A 230 -0.93 -10.64 10.52
CA PHE A 230 -1.88 -10.39 9.43
C PHE A 230 -2.96 -9.38 9.82
N SER A 231 -3.65 -9.64 10.93
CA SER A 231 -4.72 -8.76 11.40
C SER A 231 -4.19 -7.37 11.76
N PHE A 232 -2.98 -7.29 12.32
CA PHE A 232 -2.31 -6.04 12.61
C PHE A 232 -1.92 -5.28 11.34
N LEU A 233 -1.36 -5.96 10.33
CA LEU A 233 -0.97 -5.36 9.06
C LEU A 233 -2.21 -4.84 8.29
N ALA A 234 -3.29 -5.62 8.24
CA ALA A 234 -4.56 -5.21 7.65
C ALA A 234 -5.14 -3.97 8.37
N ASN A 235 -4.99 -3.92 9.70
CA ASN A 235 -5.41 -2.77 10.48
C ASN A 235 -4.59 -1.50 10.24
N ILE A 236 -3.27 -1.64 10.18
CA ILE A 236 -2.35 -0.56 9.85
C ILE A 236 -2.66 0.00 8.46
N HIS A 237 -2.84 -0.88 7.47
CA HIS A 237 -3.15 -0.50 6.10
C HIS A 237 -4.42 0.34 6.01
N GLU A 238 -5.52 -0.12 6.61
CA GLU A 238 -6.80 0.57 6.58
C GLU A 238 -6.69 1.95 7.24
N ARG A 239 -6.09 2.01 8.43
CA ARG A 239 -5.89 3.25 9.18
C ARG A 239 -5.02 4.26 8.42
N HIS A 240 -3.96 3.81 7.75
CA HIS A 240 -3.11 4.70 6.96
C HIS A 240 -3.83 5.19 5.71
N ALA A 241 -4.69 4.37 5.09
CA ALA A 241 -5.57 4.81 4.00
C ALA A 241 -6.56 5.90 4.46
N GLU A 242 -7.14 5.77 5.66
CA GLU A 242 -8.03 6.81 6.24
C GLU A 242 -7.29 8.12 6.55
N TYR A 243 -6.06 8.04 7.07
CA TYR A 243 -5.23 9.23 7.27
C TYR A 243 -4.88 9.90 5.93
N GLU A 244 -4.46 9.09 4.95
CA GLU A 244 -4.10 9.56 3.61
C GLU A 244 -5.28 10.25 2.91
N ALA A 245 -6.48 9.67 2.98
CA ALA A 245 -7.68 10.27 2.40
C ALA A 245 -8.00 11.65 3.00
N ARG A 246 -7.84 11.83 4.32
CA ARG A 246 -8.02 13.13 4.99
C ARG A 246 -6.95 14.15 4.60
N ALA A 247 -5.69 13.73 4.55
CA ALA A 247 -4.59 14.60 4.11
C ALA A 247 -4.77 15.04 2.65
N LEU A 248 -5.25 14.13 1.79
CA LEU A 248 -5.55 14.44 0.40
C LEU A 248 -6.76 15.36 0.27
N ASP A 249 -7.78 15.25 1.12
CA ASP A 249 -8.92 16.18 1.11
C ASP A 249 -8.45 17.63 1.33
N ALA A 250 -7.60 17.85 2.34
CA ALA A 250 -7.00 19.17 2.60
C ALA A 250 -6.18 19.67 1.39
N ILE A 251 -5.32 18.82 0.81
CA ILE A 251 -4.54 19.18 -0.39
C ILE A 251 -5.44 19.50 -1.59
N TYR A 252 -6.48 18.73 -1.83
CA TYR A 252 -7.39 18.94 -2.97
C TYR A 252 -8.20 20.22 -2.82
N ARG A 253 -8.67 20.53 -1.61
CA ARG A 253 -9.35 21.80 -1.31
C ARG A 253 -8.41 22.99 -1.53
N LEU A 254 -7.17 22.86 -1.07
CA LEU A 254 -6.13 23.88 -1.22
C LEU A 254 -5.79 24.11 -2.70
N ASP A 255 -5.55 23.03 -3.45
CA ASP A 255 -5.30 23.08 -4.89
C ASP A 255 -6.49 23.66 -5.66
N SER A 256 -7.72 23.29 -5.29
CA SER A 256 -8.93 23.82 -5.91
C SER A 256 -9.08 25.33 -5.67
N THR A 257 -8.70 25.78 -4.47
CA THR A 257 -8.73 27.21 -4.10
C THR A 257 -7.69 27.97 -4.90
N LEU A 258 -6.45 27.45 -4.95
CA LEU A 258 -5.36 28.00 -5.76
C LEU A 258 -5.74 28.09 -7.24
N GLU A 259 -6.31 27.03 -7.81
CA GLU A 259 -6.77 27.01 -9.19
C GLU A 259 -7.86 28.06 -9.43
N CYS A 260 -8.84 28.18 -8.53
CA CYS A 260 -9.94 29.14 -8.64
C CYS A 260 -9.42 30.60 -8.58
N THR A 261 -8.52 30.90 -7.64
CA THR A 261 -7.89 32.21 -7.50
C THR A 261 -7.09 32.57 -8.76
N LEU A 262 -6.25 31.64 -9.24
CA LEU A 262 -5.46 31.83 -10.47
C LEU A 262 -6.35 32.11 -11.69
N ARG A 263 -7.41 31.33 -11.89
CA ARG A 263 -8.34 31.52 -13.01
C ARG A 263 -9.13 32.81 -12.90
N THR A 264 -9.53 33.20 -11.68
CA THR A 264 -10.27 34.44 -11.44
C THR A 264 -9.40 35.66 -11.70
N TYR A 265 -8.15 35.62 -11.21
CA TYR A 265 -7.18 36.68 -11.45
C TYR A 265 -6.89 36.87 -12.93
N ASP A 266 -6.58 35.78 -13.63
CA ASP A 266 -6.32 35.79 -15.07
C ASP A 266 -7.53 36.32 -15.85
N ASN A 267 -8.75 35.96 -15.48
CA ASN A 267 -9.96 36.47 -16.13
C ASN A 267 -10.18 37.97 -15.92
N ASN A 268 -9.92 38.48 -14.70
CA ASN A 268 -10.12 39.89 -14.38
C ASN A 268 -9.11 40.80 -15.10
N HIS A 269 -7.92 40.29 -15.43
CA HIS A 269 -6.82 41.06 -16.03
C HIS A 269 -6.57 40.70 -17.51
N SER A 270 -7.33 39.77 -18.09
CA SER A 270 -7.26 39.40 -19.52
C SER A 270 -8.28 40.14 -20.38
N SER A 271 -7.85 40.60 -21.56
CA SER A 271 -8.77 41.07 -22.61
C SER A 271 -9.69 39.95 -23.09
N ASP A 272 -10.89 40.26 -23.61
CA ASP A 272 -11.91 39.27 -24.04
C ASP A 272 -11.42 38.23 -25.05
N LYS A 273 -10.34 38.52 -25.81
CA LYS A 273 -9.71 37.57 -26.75
C LYS A 273 -8.73 36.58 -26.08
N GLU A 274 -8.31 36.84 -24.84
CA GLU A 274 -7.32 36.06 -24.08
C GLU A 274 -7.93 35.27 -22.90
N LYS A 275 -9.26 35.35 -22.66
CA LYS A 275 -10.00 34.57 -21.64
C LYS A 275 -10.03 33.04 -21.87
N HIS A 276 -9.06 32.50 -22.59
CA HIS A 276 -8.95 31.09 -22.97
C HIS A 276 -8.80 30.16 -21.76
N ASN A 277 -8.15 30.64 -20.69
CA ASN A 277 -7.85 29.83 -19.51
C ASN A 277 -9.05 29.58 -18.60
N GLN A 278 -10.14 30.35 -18.68
CA GLN A 278 -11.29 30.16 -17.80
C GLN A 278 -12.07 28.88 -18.13
N ILE A 279 -12.16 28.53 -19.42
CA ILE A 279 -12.98 27.43 -19.94
C ILE A 279 -12.14 26.16 -20.15
N LEU A 280 -10.81 26.28 -20.21
CA LEU A 280 -9.96 25.14 -20.53
C LEU A 280 -9.93 24.13 -19.36
N PRO A 281 -10.32 22.87 -19.60
CA PRO A 281 -10.28 21.83 -18.57
C PRO A 281 -8.83 21.50 -18.20
N ASN A 282 -8.66 20.93 -17.00
CA ASN A 282 -7.35 20.41 -16.59
C ASN A 282 -6.86 19.32 -17.57
N PRO A 283 -5.57 19.32 -17.92
CA PRO A 283 -5.03 18.37 -18.90
C PRO A 283 -5.13 16.93 -18.39
N VAL A 284 -5.50 16.00 -19.26
CA VAL A 284 -5.44 14.57 -18.94
C VAL A 284 -3.98 14.15 -18.91
N MET A 285 -3.52 13.74 -17.74
CA MET A 285 -2.18 13.19 -17.54
C MET A 285 -2.25 11.66 -17.60
N THR A 286 -1.15 11.04 -18.04
CA THR A 286 -1.05 9.59 -18.20
C THR A 286 0.16 9.07 -17.44
N SER A 287 -0.07 8.14 -16.52
CA SER A 287 1.00 7.33 -15.93
C SER A 287 1.15 6.04 -16.72
N HIS A 288 2.38 5.77 -17.16
CA HIS A 288 2.70 4.55 -17.89
C HIS A 288 3.15 3.46 -16.92
N PRO A 289 2.65 2.22 -17.06
CA PRO A 289 3.05 1.13 -16.20
C PRO A 289 4.55 0.83 -16.35
N PRO A 290 5.22 0.36 -15.28
CA PRO A 290 6.64 0.02 -15.34
C PRO A 290 6.89 -1.11 -16.36
N LYS A 291 8.01 -1.03 -17.07
CA LYS A 291 8.45 -2.11 -17.98
C LYS A 291 8.88 -3.30 -17.14
N VAL A 292 8.11 -4.37 -17.21
CA VAL A 292 8.38 -5.62 -16.47
C VAL A 292 8.86 -6.73 -17.40
N ASN A 293 9.74 -7.58 -16.89
CA ASN A 293 10.16 -8.80 -17.57
C ASN A 293 9.04 -9.86 -17.50
N ILE A 294 9.31 -11.05 -18.06
CA ILE A 294 8.31 -12.13 -18.14
C ILE A 294 8.01 -12.71 -16.76
N LEU A 295 9.03 -12.87 -15.90
CA LEU A 295 8.86 -13.44 -14.56
C LEU A 295 8.00 -12.53 -13.68
N GLN A 296 8.35 -11.25 -13.59
CA GLN A 296 7.55 -10.24 -12.90
C GLN A 296 6.13 -10.13 -13.47
N ARG A 297 5.94 -10.32 -14.78
CA ARG A 297 4.60 -10.37 -15.39
C ARG A 297 3.78 -11.56 -14.88
N ALA A 298 4.40 -12.73 -14.75
CA ALA A 298 3.75 -13.91 -14.18
C ALA A 298 3.38 -13.70 -12.70
N ILE A 299 4.28 -13.09 -11.92
CA ILE A 299 4.02 -12.73 -10.51
C ILE A 299 2.86 -11.75 -10.42
N ASN A 300 2.84 -10.70 -11.25
CA ASN A 300 1.76 -9.73 -11.28
C ASN A 300 0.42 -10.37 -11.67
N TYR A 301 0.41 -11.30 -12.62
CA TYR A 301 -0.80 -12.03 -12.99
C TYR A 301 -1.33 -12.86 -11.82
N TYR A 302 -0.45 -13.59 -11.13
CA TYR A 302 -0.83 -14.36 -9.95
C TYR A 302 -1.41 -13.45 -8.85
N ALA A 303 -0.74 -12.33 -8.56
CA ALA A 303 -1.21 -11.34 -7.59
C ALA A 303 -2.59 -10.75 -7.97
N GLU A 304 -2.83 -10.45 -9.25
CA GLU A 304 -4.14 -10.03 -9.75
C GLU A 304 -5.19 -11.12 -9.55
N VAL A 305 -4.87 -12.40 -9.79
CA VAL A 305 -5.81 -13.50 -9.54
C VAL A 305 -6.16 -13.56 -8.05
N VAL A 306 -5.17 -13.57 -7.16
CA VAL A 306 -5.36 -13.68 -5.71
C VAL A 306 -6.13 -12.48 -5.14
N GLY A 307 -5.77 -11.24 -5.52
CA GLY A 307 -6.39 -10.02 -4.98
C GLY A 307 -7.72 -9.59 -5.63
N THR A 308 -8.17 -10.25 -6.70
CA THR A 308 -9.44 -9.93 -7.36
C THR A 308 -10.60 -10.82 -6.90
N LEU A 309 -11.81 -10.55 -7.40
CA LEU A 309 -12.98 -11.38 -7.15
C LEU A 309 -12.74 -12.86 -7.53
N THR A 310 -11.87 -13.11 -8.51
CA THR A 310 -11.49 -14.47 -8.93
C THR A 310 -10.84 -15.24 -7.78
N GLY A 311 -9.85 -14.65 -7.10
CA GLY A 311 -9.16 -15.27 -5.97
C GLY A 311 -10.12 -15.57 -4.82
N ILE A 312 -11.01 -14.64 -4.52
CA ILE A 312 -12.01 -14.83 -3.46
C ILE A 312 -13.03 -15.92 -3.83
N LEU A 313 -13.42 -16.05 -5.10
CA LEU A 313 -14.25 -17.16 -5.55
C LEU A 313 -13.51 -18.50 -5.40
N LEU A 314 -12.23 -18.55 -5.76
CA LEU A 314 -11.39 -19.75 -5.60
C LEU A 314 -11.27 -20.15 -4.13
N LEU A 315 -11.02 -19.18 -3.24
CA LEU A 315 -11.01 -19.36 -1.79
C LEU A 315 -12.33 -19.96 -1.28
N VAL A 316 -13.48 -19.40 -1.68
CA VAL A 316 -14.80 -19.92 -1.29
C VAL A 316 -15.02 -21.34 -1.80
N VAL A 317 -14.69 -21.61 -3.07
CA VAL A 317 -14.80 -22.96 -3.65
C VAL A 317 -13.98 -23.96 -2.85
N MET A 318 -12.76 -23.59 -2.47
CA MET A 318 -11.89 -24.48 -1.72
C MET A 318 -12.40 -24.74 -0.30
N ILE A 319 -12.88 -23.71 0.41
CA ILE A 319 -13.51 -23.89 1.73
C ILE A 319 -14.70 -24.86 1.63
N VAL A 320 -15.52 -24.73 0.58
CA VAL A 320 -16.65 -25.64 0.33
C VAL A 320 -16.16 -27.07 0.09
N VAL A 321 -15.12 -27.27 -0.72
CA VAL A 321 -14.52 -28.59 -0.96
C VAL A 321 -14.04 -29.22 0.34
N TRP A 322 -13.36 -28.46 1.21
CA TRP A 322 -12.90 -28.95 2.50
C TRP A 322 -14.05 -29.42 3.39
N ILE A 323 -15.12 -28.63 3.50
CA ILE A 323 -16.32 -28.97 4.28
C ILE A 323 -16.99 -30.25 3.73
N ILE A 324 -17.05 -30.42 2.41
CA ILE A 324 -17.64 -31.60 1.77
C ILE A 324 -16.82 -32.88 2.02
N ILE A 325 -15.49 -32.78 2.06
CA ILE A 325 -14.59 -33.91 2.31
C ILE A 325 -14.58 -34.31 3.80
N GLY A 326 -14.85 -33.36 4.70
CA GLY A 326 -14.83 -33.57 6.16
C GLY A 326 -15.55 -34.80 6.67
N PRO A 327 -16.83 -35.05 6.29
CA PRO A 327 -17.55 -36.24 6.69
C PRO A 327 -16.88 -37.56 6.29
N ALA A 328 -16.23 -37.61 5.12
CA ALA A 328 -15.54 -38.82 4.66
C ALA A 328 -14.28 -39.12 5.48
N MET A 329 -13.66 -38.09 6.07
CA MET A 329 -12.48 -38.19 6.93
C MET A 329 -12.80 -38.08 8.43
N SER A 330 -14.08 -38.12 8.81
CA SER A 330 -14.53 -38.01 10.21
C SER A 330 -14.06 -36.75 10.95
N PHE A 331 -13.66 -35.70 10.24
CA PHE A 331 -13.07 -34.47 10.81
C PHE A 331 -11.90 -34.74 11.77
N ASP A 332 -11.11 -35.78 11.50
CA ASP A 332 -9.98 -36.16 12.32
C ASP A 332 -8.76 -35.22 12.14
N SER A 333 -7.69 -35.44 12.91
CA SER A 333 -6.47 -34.63 12.80
C SER A 333 -5.82 -34.68 11.42
N ASN A 334 -6.03 -35.77 10.66
CA ASN A 334 -5.50 -35.90 9.30
C ASN A 334 -6.26 -34.99 8.33
N TRP A 335 -7.59 -34.85 8.49
CA TRP A 335 -8.39 -33.88 7.75
C TRP A 335 -7.93 -32.44 7.99
N TRP A 336 -7.73 -32.06 9.25
CA TRP A 336 -7.23 -30.73 9.63
C TRP A 336 -5.86 -30.45 9.01
N LEU A 337 -4.92 -31.38 9.15
CA LEU A 337 -3.55 -31.21 8.64
C LEU A 337 -3.46 -31.13 7.11
N ILE A 338 -4.33 -31.80 6.36
CA ILE A 338 -4.38 -31.65 4.89
C ILE A 338 -4.77 -30.22 4.52
N ILE A 339 -5.74 -29.66 5.24
CA ILE A 339 -6.17 -28.26 5.04
C ILE A 339 -5.05 -27.31 5.42
N GLY A 340 -4.45 -27.51 6.60
CA GLY A 340 -3.30 -26.73 7.07
C GLY A 340 -2.12 -26.79 6.11
N THR A 341 -1.83 -27.95 5.52
CA THR A 341 -0.77 -28.13 4.52
C THR A 341 -1.03 -27.28 3.28
N TYR A 342 -2.24 -27.30 2.74
CA TYR A 342 -2.58 -26.45 1.60
C TYR A 342 -2.45 -24.97 1.97
N ALA A 343 -3.10 -24.57 3.06
CA ALA A 343 -3.15 -23.18 3.50
C ALA A 343 -1.74 -22.62 3.74
N GLY A 344 -0.88 -23.37 4.45
CA GLY A 344 0.50 -22.95 4.72
C GLY A 344 1.38 -22.91 3.47
N LEU A 345 1.29 -23.88 2.56
CA LEU A 345 2.09 -23.85 1.32
C LEU A 345 1.71 -22.69 0.40
N VAL A 346 0.41 -22.43 0.25
CA VAL A 346 -0.08 -21.30 -0.55
C VAL A 346 0.19 -19.98 0.15
N GLY A 347 -0.06 -19.86 1.45
CA GLY A 347 0.21 -18.66 2.24
C GLY A 347 1.69 -18.28 2.22
N MET A 348 2.61 -19.25 2.33
CA MET A 348 4.03 -18.99 2.15
C MET A 348 4.35 -18.42 0.77
N HIS A 349 3.76 -18.99 -0.30
CA HIS A 349 3.93 -18.44 -1.65
C HIS A 349 3.35 -17.02 -1.77
N ASP A 350 2.16 -16.79 -1.22
CA ASP A 350 1.52 -15.48 -1.17
C ASP A 350 2.39 -14.46 -0.42
N GLY A 351 3.06 -14.85 0.66
CA GLY A 351 4.02 -14.00 1.38
C GLY A 351 5.18 -13.53 0.51
N PHE A 352 5.77 -14.41 -0.30
CA PHE A 352 6.80 -14.02 -1.28
C PHE A 352 6.25 -13.06 -2.34
N VAL A 353 5.07 -13.37 -2.90
CA VAL A 353 4.42 -12.56 -3.94
C VAL A 353 4.06 -11.19 -3.40
N LEU A 354 3.43 -11.11 -2.23
CA LEU A 354 3.04 -9.86 -1.56
C LEU A 354 4.25 -8.94 -1.38
N ARG A 355 5.38 -9.47 -0.89
CA ARG A 355 6.58 -8.64 -0.69
C ARG A 355 7.15 -8.12 -2.01
N ASN A 356 7.23 -8.96 -3.03
CA ASN A 356 7.71 -8.54 -4.35
C ASN A 356 6.79 -7.47 -4.97
N VAL A 357 5.48 -7.73 -4.96
CA VAL A 357 4.48 -6.83 -5.54
C VAL A 357 4.47 -5.48 -4.82
N GLN A 358 4.58 -5.47 -3.49
CA GLN A 358 4.69 -4.25 -2.70
C GLN A 358 5.89 -3.39 -3.14
N GLU A 359 7.07 -3.99 -3.33
CA GLU A 359 8.27 -3.24 -3.78
C GLU A 359 8.06 -2.60 -5.14
N VAL A 360 7.59 -3.39 -6.11
CA VAL A 360 7.42 -2.95 -7.49
C VAL A 360 6.40 -1.83 -7.57
N MET A 361 5.30 -1.96 -6.82
CA MET A 361 4.29 -0.90 -6.68
C MET A 361 4.87 0.35 -6.04
N HIS A 362 5.60 0.21 -4.93
CA HIS A 362 6.13 1.33 -4.17
C HIS A 362 7.14 2.15 -4.99
N ARG A 363 8.05 1.49 -5.72
CA ARG A 363 9.01 2.17 -6.61
C ARG A 363 8.31 2.99 -7.69
N HIS A 364 7.22 2.45 -8.25
CA HIS A 364 6.47 3.16 -9.27
C HIS A 364 5.70 4.35 -8.67
N GLU A 365 5.05 4.16 -7.54
CA GLU A 365 4.40 5.24 -6.78
C GLU A 365 5.38 6.37 -6.47
N GLU A 366 6.58 6.05 -5.96
CA GLU A 366 7.62 7.04 -5.68
C GLU A 366 8.05 7.80 -6.94
N SER A 367 8.17 7.12 -8.08
CA SER A 367 8.48 7.77 -9.36
C SER A 367 7.41 8.80 -9.73
N GLU A 368 6.12 8.47 -9.59
CA GLU A 368 5.02 9.38 -9.92
C GLU A 368 4.95 10.58 -8.95
N TYR A 369 5.13 10.37 -7.65
CA TYR A 369 5.21 11.47 -6.68
C TYR A 369 6.44 12.35 -6.88
N SER A 370 7.56 11.81 -7.37
CA SER A 370 8.74 12.60 -7.70
C SER A 370 8.47 13.59 -8.84
N LEU A 371 7.59 13.23 -9.79
CA LEU A 371 7.15 14.14 -10.87
C LEU A 371 6.31 15.29 -10.32
N VAL A 372 5.40 15.02 -9.39
CA VAL A 372 4.61 16.07 -8.69
C VAL A 372 5.57 17.04 -8.01
N LYS A 373 6.53 16.54 -7.21
CA LYS A 373 7.51 17.38 -6.51
C LYS A 373 8.35 18.23 -7.47
N ALA A 374 8.76 17.67 -8.61
CA ALA A 374 9.52 18.41 -9.60
C ALA A 374 8.70 19.57 -10.22
N GLN A 375 7.40 19.34 -10.46
CA GLN A 375 6.49 20.40 -10.92
C GLN A 375 6.29 21.48 -9.84
N ASP A 376 6.18 21.08 -8.58
CA ASP A 376 6.02 21.99 -7.44
C ASP A 376 7.23 22.90 -7.27
N GLN A 377 8.43 22.34 -7.38
CA GLN A 377 9.67 23.10 -7.37
C GLN A 377 9.72 24.11 -8.52
N HIS A 378 9.24 23.74 -9.71
CA HIS A 378 9.16 24.66 -10.84
C HIS A 378 8.16 25.81 -10.58
N LEU A 379 7.01 25.51 -9.97
CA LEU A 379 6.03 26.54 -9.59
C LEU A 379 6.62 27.54 -8.58
N LEU A 380 7.32 27.04 -7.56
CA LEU A 380 8.00 27.88 -6.58
C LEU A 380 9.04 28.80 -7.22
N GLN A 381 9.88 28.26 -8.12
CA GLN A 381 10.89 29.05 -8.83
C GLN A 381 10.27 30.17 -9.67
N LEU A 382 9.11 29.93 -10.30
CA LEU A 382 8.39 30.96 -11.04
C LEU A 382 7.91 32.10 -10.13
N VAL A 383 7.37 31.77 -8.95
CA VAL A 383 6.91 32.76 -7.97
C VAL A 383 8.08 33.54 -7.34
N GLU A 384 9.15 32.85 -6.96
CA GLU A 384 10.34 33.47 -6.35
C GLU A 384 11.08 34.40 -7.30
N ARG A 385 11.19 34.04 -8.58
CA ARG A 385 11.79 34.90 -9.62
C ARG A 385 11.02 36.22 -9.74
N SER A 386 9.70 36.17 -9.68
CA SER A 386 8.84 37.36 -9.72
C SER A 386 8.99 38.22 -8.46
N ARG A 387 9.13 37.59 -7.29
CA ARG A 387 9.37 38.30 -6.01
C ARG A 387 10.73 39.02 -5.98
N THR A 388 11.78 38.37 -6.49
CA THR A 388 13.14 38.92 -6.49
C THR A 388 13.33 40.04 -7.52
N ALA A 389 12.63 40.01 -8.65
CA ALA A 389 12.65 41.09 -9.65
C ALA A 389 12.12 42.43 -9.11
N LEU A 390 11.15 42.41 -8.18
CA LEU A 390 10.66 43.60 -7.47
C LEU A 390 11.65 44.14 -6.41
N THR A 391 12.54 43.29 -5.91
CA THR A 391 13.44 43.60 -4.78
C THR A 391 14.86 43.91 -5.27
N THR A 392 15.01 44.81 -6.25
CA THR A 392 16.35 45.36 -6.56
C THR A 392 16.72 46.43 -5.53
N SER A 393 17.09 46.00 -4.33
CA SER A 393 18.03 46.65 -3.39
C SER A 393 18.04 45.91 -2.06
N SER A 394 18.56 44.68 -2.02
CA SER A 394 19.38 44.21 -0.88
C SER A 394 20.06 42.88 -1.23
N ILE A 395 21.27 42.75 -0.72
CA ILE A 395 22.24 41.67 -0.93
C ILE A 395 21.62 40.30 -0.62
N VAL A 396 21.58 39.42 -1.62
CA VAL A 396 21.23 38.01 -1.42
C VAL A 396 22.49 37.24 -1.04
N THR A 397 22.59 36.87 0.23
CA THR A 397 23.44 35.78 0.69
C THR A 397 22.75 34.47 0.32
N SER A 398 23.30 33.78 -0.67
CA SER A 398 22.89 32.43 -1.07
C SER A 398 23.17 31.45 0.06
N THR A 399 22.10 31.00 0.72
CA THR A 399 22.17 29.85 1.64
C THR A 399 21.59 28.64 0.90
N THR A 400 22.44 27.99 0.11
CA THR A 400 22.13 26.70 -0.49
C THR A 400 22.21 25.63 0.59
N THR A 401 21.12 25.42 1.34
CA THR A 401 20.98 24.24 2.20
C THR A 401 20.41 23.10 1.37
N GLY A 402 21.24 22.59 0.44
CA GLY A 402 21.00 21.30 -0.20
C GLY A 402 21.17 20.21 0.84
N SER A 403 20.08 19.88 1.56
CA SER A 403 20.02 18.66 2.35
C SER A 403 19.96 17.48 1.39
N ASN A 404 21.14 17.05 0.92
CA ASN A 404 21.34 15.69 0.46
C ASN A 404 21.08 14.78 1.67
N ALA A 405 19.83 14.37 1.86
CA ALA A 405 19.48 13.24 2.68
C ALA A 405 20.11 12.01 2.02
N GLY A 406 21.37 11.77 2.38
CA GLY A 406 22.13 10.63 1.93
C GLY A 406 21.36 9.36 2.30
N ASN A 407 20.94 8.64 1.26
CA ASN A 407 20.75 7.19 1.36
C ASN A 407 22.01 6.63 2.01
N ARG A 408 21.93 6.26 3.30
CA ARG A 408 22.89 5.40 3.96
C ARG A 408 22.40 3.96 3.79
N PRO A 409 22.88 3.19 2.80
CA PRO A 409 22.65 1.76 2.76
C PRO A 409 23.62 1.13 3.76
N GLY A 410 23.22 1.04 5.03
CA GLY A 410 24.09 0.51 6.08
C GLY A 410 23.39 -0.35 7.12
N SER A 411 22.05 -0.44 7.11
CA SER A 411 21.35 -1.34 8.02
C SER A 411 21.17 -2.71 7.37
N PRO A 412 21.56 -3.81 8.02
CA PRO A 412 21.39 -5.17 7.49
C PRO A 412 19.92 -5.51 7.16
N ALA A 413 18.96 -4.85 7.81
CA ALA A 413 17.54 -5.00 7.51
C ALA A 413 17.15 -4.42 6.15
N ILE A 414 17.76 -3.32 5.70
CA ILE A 414 17.49 -2.71 4.38
C ILE A 414 18.03 -3.63 3.27
N SER A 415 19.17 -4.28 3.50
CA SER A 415 19.72 -5.25 2.54
C SER A 415 18.87 -6.51 2.43
N LEU A 416 18.39 -7.06 3.56
CA LEU A 416 17.51 -8.23 3.56
C LEU A 416 16.16 -7.90 2.89
N ASP A 417 15.62 -6.71 3.15
CA ASP A 417 14.38 -6.24 2.58
C ASP A 417 14.41 -6.18 1.04
N VAL A 418 15.49 -5.64 0.46
CA VAL A 418 15.69 -5.60 -1.00
C VAL A 418 15.85 -7.00 -1.62
N ILE A 419 16.54 -7.91 -0.92
CA ILE A 419 16.73 -9.29 -1.40
C ILE A 419 15.39 -10.04 -1.38
N CYS A 420 14.63 -9.93 -0.28
CA CYS A 420 13.34 -10.59 -0.10
C CYS A 420 12.28 -10.11 -1.10
N ALA A 421 12.40 -8.88 -1.60
CA ALA A 421 11.53 -8.32 -2.64
C ALA A 421 11.84 -8.79 -4.07
N HIS A 422 12.98 -9.45 -4.30
CA HIS A 422 13.41 -9.80 -5.64
C HIS A 422 12.55 -10.93 -6.25
N GLU A 423 12.30 -10.89 -7.56
CA GLU A 423 11.51 -11.90 -8.28
C GLU A 423 12.08 -13.33 -8.19
N ILE A 424 13.41 -13.44 -8.07
CA ILE A 424 14.12 -14.72 -7.88
C ILE A 424 13.74 -15.34 -6.52
N THR A 425 13.46 -14.52 -5.51
CA THR A 425 13.05 -14.99 -4.18
C THR A 425 11.67 -15.66 -4.24
N VAL A 426 10.77 -15.14 -5.07
CA VAL A 426 9.47 -15.79 -5.35
C VAL A 426 9.67 -17.15 -6.02
N LEU A 427 10.57 -17.22 -7.01
CA LEU A 427 10.91 -18.48 -7.68
C LEU A 427 11.59 -19.48 -6.73
N ALA A 428 12.43 -19.01 -5.82
CA ALA A 428 13.04 -19.83 -4.77
C ALA A 428 11.96 -20.40 -3.82
N GLY A 429 10.93 -19.62 -3.50
CA GLY A 429 9.75 -20.08 -2.76
C GLY A 429 9.02 -21.23 -3.47
N LEU A 430 8.84 -21.16 -4.79
CA LEU A 430 8.25 -22.26 -5.58
C LEU A 430 9.11 -23.53 -5.54
N PHE A 431 10.43 -23.39 -5.69
CA PHE A 431 11.33 -24.55 -5.58
C PHE A 431 11.33 -25.14 -4.17
N LEU A 432 11.21 -24.30 -3.14
CA LEU A 432 11.06 -24.76 -1.77
C LEU A 432 9.78 -25.58 -1.59
N ILE A 433 8.63 -25.11 -2.10
CA ILE A 433 7.35 -25.85 -2.06
C ILE A 433 7.52 -27.23 -2.72
N ILE A 434 8.12 -27.28 -3.91
CA ILE A 434 8.37 -28.56 -4.60
C ILE A 434 9.25 -29.47 -3.74
N GLY A 435 10.31 -28.93 -3.13
CA GLY A 435 11.18 -29.68 -2.23
C GLY A 435 10.45 -30.24 -1.01
N LEU A 436 9.58 -29.44 -0.38
CA LEU A 436 8.74 -29.87 0.74
C LEU A 436 7.77 -30.98 0.34
N LEU A 437 7.09 -30.84 -0.81
CA LEU A 437 6.16 -31.84 -1.33
C LEU A 437 6.87 -33.17 -1.66
N VAL A 438 8.07 -33.11 -2.26
CA VAL A 438 8.90 -34.31 -2.50
C VAL A 438 9.30 -34.94 -1.17
N GLY A 439 9.73 -34.14 -0.20
CA GLY A 439 10.07 -34.62 1.15
C GLY A 439 8.90 -35.33 1.84
N ALA A 440 7.72 -34.73 1.83
CA ALA A 440 6.49 -35.33 2.38
C ALA A 440 6.10 -36.61 1.64
N GLY A 441 6.26 -36.63 0.30
CA GLY A 441 6.04 -37.81 -0.52
C GLY A 441 6.96 -38.97 -0.17
N VAL A 442 8.26 -38.71 0.05
CA VAL A 442 9.23 -39.72 0.53
C VAL A 442 8.87 -40.24 1.92
N MET A 443 8.30 -39.39 2.78
CA MET A 443 7.79 -39.78 4.10
C MET A 443 6.39 -40.42 4.05
N HIS A 444 5.87 -40.74 2.86
CA HIS A 444 4.56 -41.35 2.65
C HIS A 444 3.40 -40.58 3.29
N TRP A 445 3.51 -39.24 3.37
CA TRP A 445 2.48 -38.38 3.97
C TRP A 445 2.07 -38.78 5.39
N ASN A 446 3.00 -39.38 6.15
CA ASN A 446 2.81 -39.60 7.57
C ASN A 446 2.71 -38.24 8.32
N LEU A 447 2.36 -38.27 9.61
CA LEU A 447 2.22 -37.04 10.41
C LEU A 447 3.44 -36.11 10.32
N THR A 448 4.64 -36.68 10.33
CA THR A 448 5.90 -35.92 10.20
C THR A 448 6.04 -35.29 8.81
N GLY A 449 5.68 -36.01 7.74
CA GLY A 449 5.67 -35.50 6.38
C GLY A 449 4.65 -34.39 6.16
N GLN A 450 3.49 -34.45 6.81
CA GLN A 450 2.49 -33.37 6.78
C GLN A 450 3.00 -32.13 7.53
N LEU A 451 3.58 -32.32 8.72
CA LEU A 451 4.16 -31.23 9.50
C LEU A 451 5.36 -30.59 8.79
N LEU A 452 6.13 -31.35 8.00
CA LEU A 452 7.17 -30.82 7.12
C LEU A 452 6.62 -29.82 6.08
N CYS A 453 5.37 -29.99 5.65
CA CYS A 453 4.70 -29.06 4.75
C CYS A 453 3.86 -27.98 5.46
N ASN A 454 3.83 -27.96 6.79
CA ASN A 454 3.05 -26.97 7.56
C ASN A 454 3.99 -26.03 8.35
N VAL A 455 4.96 -26.59 9.07
CA VAL A 455 5.88 -25.83 9.96
C VAL A 455 6.82 -24.89 9.20
N PRO A 456 7.65 -25.34 8.23
CA PRO A 456 8.52 -24.42 7.50
C PRO A 456 7.76 -23.33 6.74
N PRO A 457 6.64 -23.62 6.04
CA PRO A 457 5.83 -22.58 5.42
C PRO A 457 5.31 -21.55 6.42
N SER A 458 4.77 -21.98 7.56
CA SER A 458 4.29 -21.07 8.61
C SER A 458 5.39 -20.14 9.12
N ILE A 459 6.61 -20.66 9.34
CA ILE A 459 7.77 -19.88 9.77
C ILE A 459 8.17 -18.83 8.71
N ILE A 460 8.22 -19.23 7.45
CA ILE A 460 8.68 -18.37 6.36
C ILE A 460 7.65 -17.28 6.07
N GLU A 461 6.38 -17.64 6.00
CA GLU A 461 5.27 -16.71 5.79
C GLU A 461 5.22 -15.66 6.91
N THR A 462 5.27 -16.09 8.18
CA THR A 462 5.31 -15.17 9.32
C THR A 462 6.47 -14.17 9.22
N PHE A 463 7.64 -14.64 8.80
CA PHE A 463 8.80 -13.78 8.54
C PHE A 463 8.50 -12.73 7.47
N PHE A 464 7.91 -13.13 6.33
CA PHE A 464 7.53 -12.19 5.28
C PHE A 464 6.50 -11.18 5.77
N MET A 465 5.52 -11.60 6.56
CA MET A 465 4.51 -10.69 7.11
C MET A 465 5.11 -9.64 8.07
N ILE A 466 6.06 -10.03 8.92
CA ILE A 466 6.80 -9.07 9.76
C ILE A 466 7.62 -8.10 8.90
N LEU A 467 8.26 -8.60 7.85
CA LEU A 467 9.04 -7.80 6.91
C LEU A 467 8.15 -6.81 6.13
N LEU A 468 6.93 -7.21 5.75
CA LEU A 468 5.92 -6.33 5.16
C LEU A 468 5.53 -5.18 6.10
N ILE A 469 5.41 -5.41 7.42
CA ILE A 469 5.15 -4.33 8.40
C ILE A 469 6.27 -3.29 8.35
N SER A 470 7.54 -3.72 8.34
CA SER A 470 8.70 -2.82 8.24
C SER A 470 8.64 -2.00 6.95
N ALA A 471 8.50 -2.68 5.81
CA ALA A 471 8.45 -2.04 4.50
C ALA A 471 7.28 -1.04 4.40
N HIS A 472 6.10 -1.42 4.91
CA HIS A 472 4.93 -0.54 4.93
C HIS A 472 5.13 0.68 5.83
N SER A 473 5.66 0.49 7.04
CA SER A 473 5.89 1.59 7.98
C SER A 473 6.87 2.62 7.41
N HIS A 474 7.94 2.16 6.75
CA HIS A 474 8.90 3.05 6.09
C HIS A 474 8.27 3.80 4.92
N ALA A 475 7.50 3.10 4.09
CA ALA A 475 6.78 3.70 2.97
C ALA A 475 5.74 4.75 3.43
N ASP A 476 5.00 4.49 4.51
CA ASP A 476 4.02 5.42 5.08
C ASP A 476 4.69 6.67 5.64
N GLU A 477 5.79 6.53 6.39
CA GLU A 477 6.54 7.68 6.93
C GLU A 477 7.02 8.61 5.81
N LYS A 478 7.58 8.03 4.74
CA LYS A 478 7.99 8.77 3.55
C LYS A 478 6.80 9.45 2.86
N ARG A 479 5.69 8.73 2.66
CA ARG A 479 4.49 9.27 2.02
C ARG A 479 3.91 10.46 2.80
N ARG A 480 3.87 10.38 4.13
CA ARG A 480 3.42 11.50 4.97
C ARG A 480 4.32 12.71 4.85
N ALA A 481 5.63 12.52 4.78
CA ALA A 481 6.59 13.60 4.53
C ALA A 481 6.35 14.25 3.16
N ASP A 482 6.05 13.43 2.14
CA ASP A 482 5.77 13.87 0.79
C ASP A 482 4.48 14.69 0.72
N LEU A 483 3.38 14.19 1.28
CA LEU A 483 2.10 14.91 1.35
C LEU A 483 2.22 16.23 2.13
N ARG A 484 2.95 16.23 3.25
CA ARG A 484 3.26 17.47 4.01
C ARG A 484 4.05 18.47 3.18
N THR A 485 5.02 18.00 2.40
CA THR A 485 5.84 18.86 1.54
C THR A 485 4.99 19.48 0.44
N ILE A 486 4.11 18.70 -0.19
CA ILE A 486 3.17 19.18 -1.21
C ILE A 486 2.24 20.22 -0.60
N TYR A 487 1.60 19.89 0.52
CA TYR A 487 0.69 20.79 1.25
C TYR A 487 1.34 22.14 1.56
N ARG A 488 2.52 22.13 2.23
CA ARG A 488 3.25 23.37 2.55
C ARG A 488 3.66 24.16 1.33
N THR A 489 4.08 23.47 0.26
CA THR A 489 4.45 24.13 -0.98
C THR A 489 3.25 24.86 -1.59
N ARG A 490 2.07 24.23 -1.58
CA ARG A 490 0.81 24.85 -2.04
C ARG A 490 0.37 26.01 -1.16
N LEU A 491 0.52 25.88 0.15
CA LEU A 491 0.24 26.95 1.11
C LEU A 491 1.11 28.18 0.84
N HIS A 492 2.42 27.96 0.62
CA HIS A 492 3.35 29.02 0.28
C HIS A 492 3.03 29.69 -1.07
N LEU A 493 2.53 28.94 -2.07
CA LEU A 493 2.06 29.51 -3.33
C LEU A 493 0.83 30.43 -3.15
N LEU A 494 0.01 30.18 -2.13
CA LEU A 494 -1.11 31.04 -1.73
C LEU A 494 -0.69 32.22 -0.84
N GLY A 495 0.61 32.45 -0.63
CA GLY A 495 1.12 33.58 0.14
C GLY A 495 0.97 33.46 1.65
N GLN A 496 0.58 32.30 2.17
CA GLN A 496 0.55 32.01 3.60
C GLN A 496 1.91 31.41 4.02
N SER A 497 2.58 32.07 4.97
CA SER A 497 3.77 31.52 5.64
C SER A 497 3.37 31.01 7.03
N ASP A 498 3.86 29.82 7.38
CA ASP A 498 3.73 29.18 8.70
C ASP A 498 4.00 30.15 9.88
#